data_AF-A0A1B6EKY5-F1
#
_entry.id   AF-A0A1B6EKY5-F1
#
_cell.length_a   1.000
_cell.length_b   1.000
_cell.length_c   1.000
_cell.angle_alpha   90.00
_cell.angle_beta   90.00
_cell.angle_gamma   90.00
#
_symmetry.space_group_name_H-M   'P 1'
#
loop_
_entity.id
_entity.type
_entity.pdbx_description
1 polymer ?
#
loop_
_entity_poly.entity_id
_entity_poly.type
_entity_poly.pdbx_seq_one_letter_code
_entity_poly.pdbx_strand_id
1 'polypeptide(L)'
;AAIDAGYNLKIKYIEAADLEKQTNETNAVQYHEAWQQLCKSDGVIVPGGFGKRGMEGKLEACAWCRKMKKPLLGICLGLQAAVIEFSRNVLHLDQANSTEIDPVTPHPVVIDMPEHNQGDMGGTMRLGKRKTIFCNKDNFNSKLRQLYSNQDSIEERHRHRYEVNKEYTERLEEAGLKFIGVDESGERMEILELEDHPYYVATQYHPEYLSRPLKPSPPFLGLILASVGRLQTYLSRGCRYSPRESDYDSDYIDSDMESNTSQRLTSKLELFIDKKEAESTS
;
A
#
# COMPACT_ATOMS: atom_id res chain seq x y z
N ALA A 1 14.57 2.18 0.76
CA ALA A 1 13.92 1.00 1.36
C ALA A 1 14.66 -0.27 0.96
N ALA A 2 14.76 -0.61 -0.32
CA ALA A 2 15.50 -1.81 -0.76
C ALA A 2 16.99 -1.79 -0.38
N ILE A 3 17.68 -0.66 -0.62
CA ILE A 3 19.09 -0.48 -0.22
C ILE A 3 19.25 -0.67 1.30
N ASP A 4 18.40 0.01 2.08
CA ASP A 4 18.38 -0.10 3.55
C ASP A 4 18.15 -1.54 4.03
N ALA A 5 17.30 -2.31 3.35
CA ALA A 5 17.06 -3.72 3.64
C ALA A 5 18.17 -4.67 3.12
N GLY A 6 19.13 -4.17 2.33
CA GLY A 6 20.23 -4.94 1.75
C GLY A 6 19.87 -5.75 0.49
N TYR A 7 18.89 -5.29 -0.30
CA TYR A 7 18.43 -5.99 -1.51
C TYR A 7 18.52 -5.14 -2.78
N ASN A 8 18.78 -5.82 -3.91
CA ASN A 8 18.64 -5.23 -5.22
C ASN A 8 17.18 -5.34 -5.70
N LEU A 9 16.54 -4.19 -5.90
CA LEU A 9 15.15 -4.12 -6.30
C LEU A 9 15.00 -4.21 -7.82
N LYS A 10 14.20 -5.17 -8.27
CA LYS A 10 13.77 -5.29 -9.67
C LYS A 10 12.31 -4.90 -9.76
N ILE A 11 12.04 -3.77 -10.42
CA ILE A 11 10.68 -3.29 -10.60
C ILE A 11 10.09 -3.87 -11.89
N LYS A 12 8.86 -4.38 -11.78
CA LYS A 12 8.02 -4.81 -12.90
C LYS A 12 6.81 -3.90 -13.00
N TYR A 13 6.56 -3.39 -14.20
CA TYR A 13 5.39 -2.58 -14.48
C TYR A 13 4.36 -3.40 -15.23
N ILE A 14 3.14 -3.45 -14.72
CA ILE A 14 1.98 -4.12 -15.34
C ILE A 14 0.91 -3.05 -15.48
N GLU A 15 0.28 -2.95 -16.64
CA GLU A 15 -0.85 -2.04 -16.82
C GLU A 15 -2.08 -2.69 -16.18
N ALA A 16 -2.76 -2.00 -15.27
CA ALA A 16 -3.90 -2.60 -14.58
C ALA A 16 -5.00 -3.09 -15.54
N ALA A 17 -5.20 -2.43 -16.68
CA ALA A 17 -6.13 -2.88 -17.72
C ALA A 17 -5.78 -4.28 -18.27
N ASP A 18 -4.51 -4.66 -18.26
CA ASP A 18 -4.07 -5.99 -18.72
C ASP A 18 -4.50 -7.11 -17.76
N LEU A 19 -4.89 -6.78 -16.54
CA LEU A 19 -5.43 -7.74 -15.56
C LEU A 19 -6.94 -7.92 -15.68
N GLU A 20 -7.62 -7.14 -16.52
CA GLU A 20 -9.08 -7.16 -16.67
C GLU A 20 -9.56 -8.32 -17.57
N LYS A 21 -10.76 -8.84 -17.29
CA LYS A 21 -11.39 -9.91 -18.08
C LYS A 21 -11.55 -9.55 -19.56
N GLN A 22 -11.82 -8.28 -19.86
CA GLN A 22 -11.90 -7.78 -21.24
C GLN A 22 -10.60 -7.99 -22.02
N THR A 23 -9.44 -7.85 -21.36
CA THR A 23 -8.14 -8.09 -22.01
C THR A 23 -7.91 -9.57 -22.25
N ASN A 24 -8.43 -10.47 -21.40
CA ASN A 24 -8.40 -11.90 -21.69
C ASN A 24 -9.17 -12.24 -22.98
N GLU A 25 -10.32 -11.61 -23.19
CA GLU A 25 -11.16 -11.82 -24.37
C GLU A 25 -10.56 -11.21 -25.65
N THR A 26 -9.91 -10.04 -25.54
CA THR A 26 -9.41 -9.29 -26.70
C THR A 26 -7.93 -9.55 -27.02
N ASN A 27 -7.12 -9.85 -26.01
CA ASN A 27 -5.68 -10.11 -26.11
C ASN A 27 -5.18 -11.03 -24.97
N ALA A 28 -5.54 -12.32 -25.05
CA ALA A 28 -5.20 -13.31 -24.03
C ALA A 28 -3.69 -13.42 -23.72
N VAL A 29 -2.82 -13.18 -24.71
CA VAL A 29 -1.36 -13.23 -24.50
C VAL A 29 -0.94 -12.15 -23.50
N GLN A 30 -1.36 -10.91 -23.72
CA GLN A 30 -1.06 -9.78 -22.84
C GLN A 30 -1.65 -9.99 -21.44
N TYR A 31 -2.89 -10.49 -21.36
CA TYR A 31 -3.55 -10.83 -20.10
C TYR A 31 -2.75 -11.85 -19.29
N HIS A 32 -2.37 -12.97 -19.90
CA HIS A 32 -1.64 -14.02 -19.20
C HIS A 32 -0.21 -13.61 -18.85
N GLU A 33 0.47 -12.80 -19.66
CA GLU A 33 1.78 -12.24 -19.32
C GLU A 33 1.71 -11.31 -18.11
N ALA A 34 0.70 -10.43 -18.05
CA ALA A 34 0.44 -9.55 -16.93
C ALA A 34 0.21 -10.36 -15.63
N TRP A 35 -0.69 -11.33 -15.65
CA TRP A 35 -0.95 -12.21 -14.50
C TRP A 35 0.28 -13.04 -14.11
N GLN A 36 1.06 -13.53 -15.07
CA GLN A 36 2.28 -14.27 -14.77
C GLN A 36 3.29 -13.40 -14.02
N GLN A 37 3.45 -12.13 -14.41
CA GLN A 37 4.34 -11.21 -13.73
C GLN A 37 3.86 -10.89 -12.31
N LEU A 38 2.56 -10.64 -12.13
CA LEU A 38 1.98 -10.38 -10.81
C LEU A 38 2.14 -11.58 -9.87
N CYS A 39 1.90 -12.80 -10.36
CA CYS A 39 2.05 -14.02 -9.55
C CYS A 39 3.50 -14.28 -9.14
N LYS A 40 4.46 -13.95 -10.02
CA LYS A 40 5.90 -14.14 -9.76
C LYS A 40 6.50 -13.08 -8.84
N SER A 41 5.89 -11.90 -8.72
CA SER A 41 6.43 -10.83 -7.86
C SER A 41 6.38 -11.23 -6.39
N ASP A 42 7.30 -10.71 -5.59
CA ASP A 42 7.38 -10.97 -4.15
C ASP A 42 6.51 -10.00 -3.35
N GLY A 43 6.20 -8.83 -3.93
CA GLY A 43 5.29 -7.83 -3.39
C GLY A 43 4.63 -6.99 -4.49
N VAL A 44 3.55 -6.32 -4.13
CA VAL A 44 2.66 -5.58 -5.04
C VAL A 44 2.43 -4.18 -4.50
N ILE A 45 2.58 -3.17 -5.37
CA ILE A 45 2.17 -1.81 -5.09
C ILE A 45 1.01 -1.47 -6.02
N VAL A 46 -0.11 -1.06 -5.44
CA VAL A 46 -1.22 -0.46 -6.18
C VAL A 46 -1.15 1.05 -5.93
N PRO A 47 -0.60 1.83 -6.88
CA PRO A 47 -0.42 3.27 -6.72
C PRO A 47 -1.75 4.02 -6.85
N GLY A 48 -1.65 5.35 -6.82
CA GLY A 48 -2.74 6.25 -7.13
C GLY A 48 -3.36 6.01 -8.53
N GLY A 49 -4.39 6.80 -8.82
CA GLY A 49 -5.11 6.75 -10.08
C GLY A 49 -6.22 7.77 -10.10
N PHE A 50 -6.71 8.08 -11.29
CA PHE A 50 -7.92 8.87 -11.49
C PHE A 50 -8.81 8.22 -12.55
N GLY A 51 -10.12 8.25 -12.29
CA GLY A 51 -11.13 7.73 -13.19
C GLY A 51 -11.20 6.21 -13.27
N LYS A 52 -12.02 5.72 -14.21
CA LYS A 52 -12.48 4.32 -14.24
C LYS A 52 -11.48 3.32 -14.86
N ARG A 53 -10.52 3.81 -15.64
CA ARG A 53 -9.66 2.95 -16.47
C ARG A 53 -8.70 2.14 -15.60
N GLY A 54 -8.68 0.81 -15.77
CA GLY A 54 -7.80 -0.06 -14.99
C GLY A 54 -8.30 -0.34 -13.57
N MET A 55 -9.46 0.19 -13.17
CA MET A 55 -9.95 0.01 -11.81
C MET A 55 -10.21 -1.47 -11.50
N GLU A 56 -10.94 -2.17 -12.36
CA GLU A 56 -11.29 -3.57 -12.13
C GLU A 56 -10.02 -4.45 -12.07
N GLY A 57 -9.00 -4.14 -12.87
CA GLY A 57 -7.71 -4.81 -12.77
C GLY A 57 -6.99 -4.57 -11.44
N LYS A 58 -7.06 -3.35 -10.88
CA LYS A 58 -6.54 -3.04 -9.54
C LYS A 58 -7.31 -3.80 -8.45
N LEU A 59 -8.64 -3.90 -8.58
CA LEU A 59 -9.47 -4.69 -7.66
C LEU A 59 -9.06 -6.17 -7.68
N GLU A 60 -8.87 -6.76 -8.86
CA GLU A 60 -8.41 -8.15 -8.99
C GLU A 60 -7.01 -8.36 -8.41
N ALA A 61 -6.09 -7.41 -8.59
CA ALA A 61 -4.76 -7.45 -7.97
C ALA A 61 -4.84 -7.42 -6.43
N CYS A 62 -5.66 -6.52 -5.85
CA CYS A 62 -5.93 -6.48 -4.41
C CYS A 62 -6.51 -7.82 -3.91
N ALA A 63 -7.51 -8.37 -4.61
CA ALA A 63 -8.15 -9.63 -4.28
C ALA A 63 -7.16 -10.79 -4.27
N TRP A 64 -6.34 -10.87 -5.31
CA TRP A 64 -5.31 -11.90 -5.44
C TRP A 64 -4.29 -11.82 -4.29
N CYS A 65 -3.80 -10.61 -3.99
CA CYS A 65 -2.82 -10.43 -2.93
C CYS A 65 -3.38 -10.84 -1.57
N ARG A 66 -4.61 -10.44 -1.26
CA ARG A 66 -5.32 -10.83 -0.04
C ARG A 66 -5.46 -12.34 0.07
N LYS A 67 -5.95 -13.00 -0.98
CA LYS A 67 -6.21 -14.46 -0.99
C LYS A 67 -4.91 -15.28 -0.91
N MET A 68 -3.85 -14.82 -1.58
CA MET A 68 -2.58 -15.55 -1.67
C MET A 68 -1.55 -15.11 -0.62
N LYS A 69 -1.94 -14.24 0.32
CA LYS A 69 -1.06 -13.65 1.34
C LYS A 69 0.18 -12.96 0.74
N LYS A 70 0.05 -12.36 -0.46
CA LYS A 70 1.13 -11.62 -1.13
C LYS A 70 1.24 -10.22 -0.52
N PRO A 71 2.41 -9.78 -0.05
CA PRO A 71 2.60 -8.43 0.46
C PRO A 71 2.10 -7.35 -0.49
N LEU A 72 1.25 -6.45 0.01
CA LEU A 72 0.62 -5.38 -0.76
C LEU A 72 0.77 -4.03 -0.03
N LEU A 73 1.10 -2.99 -0.81
CA LEU A 73 0.98 -1.59 -0.42
C LEU A 73 0.02 -0.85 -1.37
N GLY A 74 -1.13 -0.44 -0.88
CA GLY A 74 -2.04 0.45 -1.59
C GLY A 74 -1.75 1.91 -1.28
N ILE A 75 -1.69 2.77 -2.31
CA ILE A 75 -1.42 4.21 -2.15
C ILE A 75 -2.57 4.99 -2.77
N CYS A 76 -3.17 5.91 -2.01
CA CYS A 76 -4.28 6.76 -2.47
C CYS A 76 -5.42 5.91 -3.06
N LEU A 77 -5.60 5.88 -4.39
CA LEU A 77 -6.58 4.99 -5.05
C LEU A 77 -6.38 3.51 -4.66
N GLY A 78 -5.15 3.06 -4.39
CA GLY A 78 -4.89 1.69 -3.93
C GLY A 78 -5.59 1.34 -2.61
N LEU A 79 -5.76 2.30 -1.70
CA LEU A 79 -6.56 2.12 -0.49
C LEU A 79 -8.04 1.96 -0.84
N GLN A 80 -8.55 2.81 -1.72
CA GLN A 80 -9.94 2.76 -2.17
C GLN A 80 -10.25 1.44 -2.89
N ALA A 81 -9.33 0.97 -3.75
CA ALA A 81 -9.42 -0.33 -4.42
C ALA A 81 -9.47 -1.50 -3.42
N ALA A 82 -8.63 -1.46 -2.38
CA ALA A 82 -8.67 -2.47 -1.33
C ALA A 82 -10.02 -2.49 -0.59
N VAL A 83 -10.59 -1.33 -0.25
CA VAL A 83 -11.91 -1.25 0.41
C VAL A 83 -13.03 -1.77 -0.50
N ILE A 84 -13.03 -1.38 -1.77
CA ILE A 84 -14.04 -1.81 -2.74
C ILE A 84 -13.97 -3.33 -2.96
N GLU A 85 -12.78 -3.88 -3.20
CA GLU A 85 -12.57 -5.32 -3.38
C GLU A 85 -13.04 -6.11 -2.16
N PHE A 86 -12.65 -5.66 -0.96
CA PHE A 86 -12.98 -6.34 0.27
C PHE A 86 -14.49 -6.31 0.55
N SER A 87 -15.13 -5.18 0.25
CA SER A 87 -16.58 -5.04 0.36
C SER A 87 -17.33 -6.01 -0.55
N ARG A 88 -16.89 -6.15 -1.80
CA ARG A 88 -17.48 -7.11 -2.76
C ARG A 88 -17.24 -8.55 -2.32
N ASN A 89 -16.00 -8.91 -2.01
CA ASN A 89 -15.59 -10.31 -1.89
C ASN A 89 -15.68 -10.89 -0.48
N VAL A 90 -15.69 -10.07 0.58
CA VAL A 90 -15.75 -10.51 1.98
C VAL A 90 -17.06 -10.12 2.63
N LEU A 91 -17.54 -8.89 2.40
CA LEU A 91 -18.83 -8.45 2.94
C LEU A 91 -20.03 -8.81 2.06
N HIS A 92 -19.79 -9.41 0.88
CA HIS A 92 -20.80 -9.79 -0.10
C HIS A 92 -21.69 -8.62 -0.53
N LEU A 93 -21.13 -7.41 -0.55
CA LEU A 93 -21.77 -6.22 -1.08
C LEU A 93 -21.52 -6.15 -2.58
N ASP A 94 -22.24 -6.97 -3.33
CA ASP A 94 -22.19 -6.97 -4.78
C ASP A 94 -22.43 -5.55 -5.31
N GLN A 95 -21.69 -5.15 -6.34
CA GLN A 95 -21.73 -3.79 -6.91
C GLN A 95 -21.18 -2.67 -6.00
N ALA A 96 -20.61 -2.94 -4.82
CA ALA A 96 -19.91 -1.92 -4.04
C ALA A 96 -18.86 -1.19 -4.88
N ASN A 97 -18.85 0.14 -4.80
CA ASN A 97 -17.97 0.96 -5.63
C ASN A 97 -17.72 2.34 -5.02
N SER A 98 -16.81 3.10 -5.66
CA SER A 98 -16.66 4.53 -5.43
C SER A 98 -17.70 5.31 -6.22
N THR A 99 -18.20 6.40 -5.65
CA THR A 99 -19.06 7.34 -6.38
C THR A 99 -18.32 8.09 -7.49
N GLU A 100 -16.99 8.04 -7.54
CA GLU A 100 -16.21 8.49 -8.72
C GLU A 100 -16.50 7.61 -9.95
N ILE A 101 -16.61 6.30 -9.73
CA ILE A 101 -16.64 5.29 -10.78
C ILE A 101 -18.08 4.90 -11.10
N ASP A 102 -18.90 4.70 -10.08
CA ASP A 102 -20.31 4.40 -10.21
C ASP A 102 -21.13 5.27 -9.24
N PRO A 103 -21.60 6.45 -9.67
CA PRO A 103 -22.37 7.36 -8.83
C PRO A 103 -23.72 6.80 -8.35
N VAL A 104 -24.21 5.72 -8.98
CA VAL A 104 -25.52 5.11 -8.66
C VAL A 104 -25.39 3.74 -8.00
N THR A 105 -24.18 3.36 -7.56
CA THR A 105 -23.97 2.10 -6.82
C THR A 105 -24.89 2.04 -5.59
N PRO A 106 -25.53 0.89 -5.32
CA PRO A 106 -26.30 0.71 -4.08
C PRO A 106 -25.42 0.67 -2.83
N HIS A 107 -24.10 0.50 -3.00
CA HIS A 107 -23.13 0.37 -1.91
C HIS A 107 -21.94 1.34 -2.11
N PRO A 108 -22.14 2.64 -1.84
CA PRO A 108 -21.11 3.67 -2.00
C PRO A 108 -20.11 3.62 -0.85
N VAL A 109 -19.18 2.67 -0.92
CA VAL A 109 -18.16 2.43 0.12
C VAL A 109 -17.02 3.46 0.08
N VAL A 110 -16.92 4.21 -1.02
CA VAL A 110 -16.02 5.36 -1.19
C VAL A 110 -16.84 6.51 -1.78
N ILE A 111 -16.78 7.69 -1.16
CA ILE A 111 -17.63 8.85 -1.46
C ILE A 111 -16.81 10.13 -1.64
N ASP A 112 -17.35 11.09 -2.40
CA ASP A 112 -16.75 12.44 -2.51
C ASP A 112 -16.91 13.16 -1.17
N MET A 113 -15.80 13.55 -0.53
CA MET A 113 -15.80 14.27 0.75
C MET A 113 -14.80 15.44 0.70
N PRO A 114 -15.10 16.46 -0.12
CA PRO A 114 -14.17 17.55 -0.36
C PRO A 114 -13.99 18.42 0.89
N GLU A 115 -12.87 19.12 0.94
CA GLU A 115 -12.59 20.08 1.99
C GLU A 115 -13.24 21.44 1.69
N HIS A 116 -13.71 22.11 2.73
CA HIS A 116 -14.31 23.43 2.64
C HIS A 116 -13.48 24.39 3.49
N ASN A 117 -12.53 25.07 2.85
CA ASN A 117 -11.65 26.01 3.52
C ASN A 117 -12.20 27.44 3.42
N GLN A 118 -11.95 28.24 4.45
CA GLN A 118 -12.37 29.63 4.47
C GLN A 118 -11.64 30.42 3.37
N GLY A 119 -12.40 30.97 2.41
CA GLY A 119 -11.86 31.75 1.29
C GLY A 119 -11.86 31.02 -0.06
N ASP A 120 -12.05 29.70 -0.06
CA ASP A 120 -12.21 28.91 -1.29
C ASP A 120 -13.69 28.85 -1.69
N MET A 121 -13.98 28.93 -2.99
CA MET A 121 -15.33 28.70 -3.51
C MET A 121 -15.52 27.23 -3.89
N GLY A 122 -16.47 26.56 -3.23
CA GLY A 122 -16.79 25.15 -3.47
C GLY A 122 -15.92 24.17 -2.70
N GLY A 123 -16.10 22.88 -2.98
CA GLY A 123 -15.31 21.81 -2.36
C GLY A 123 -13.95 21.64 -3.03
N THR A 124 -12.87 21.69 -2.25
CA THR A 124 -11.49 21.55 -2.71
C THR A 124 -10.95 20.13 -2.47
N MET A 125 -9.88 19.77 -3.17
CA MET A 125 -9.15 18.52 -2.91
C MET A 125 -8.44 18.58 -1.56
N ARG A 126 -8.39 17.46 -0.85
CA ARG A 126 -7.50 17.30 0.30
C ARG A 126 -6.06 17.24 -0.21
N LEU A 127 -5.35 18.35 0.00
CA LEU A 127 -4.02 18.58 -0.56
C LEU A 127 -3.02 19.00 0.52
N GLY A 128 -1.77 18.57 0.32
CA GLY A 128 -0.63 19.03 1.11
C GLY A 128 -0.33 18.15 2.31
N LYS A 129 0.50 18.66 3.21
CA LYS A 129 0.91 17.94 4.42
C LYS A 129 -0.23 17.98 5.44
N ARG A 130 -0.66 16.82 5.92
CA ARG A 130 -1.73 16.67 6.93
C ARG A 130 -1.29 15.70 8.00
N LYS A 131 -1.88 15.85 9.18
CA LYS A 131 -1.65 14.98 10.32
C LYS A 131 -2.61 13.80 10.28
N THR A 132 -2.07 12.60 10.44
CA THR A 132 -2.80 11.34 10.62
C THR A 132 -2.55 10.86 12.05
N ILE A 133 -3.62 10.56 12.78
CA ILE A 133 -3.58 10.04 14.14
C ILE A 133 -3.72 8.52 14.08
N PHE A 134 -2.80 7.80 14.72
CA PHE A 134 -2.93 6.35 14.83
C PHE A 134 -4.02 5.99 15.86
N CYS A 135 -4.94 5.12 15.46
CA CYS A 135 -5.95 4.57 16.35
C CYS A 135 -5.35 3.39 17.12
N ASN A 136 -5.39 3.44 18.45
CA ASN A 136 -5.19 2.25 19.26
C ASN A 136 -6.43 1.38 19.15
N LYS A 137 -6.30 0.21 18.56
CA LYS A 137 -7.35 -0.81 18.51
C LYS A 137 -6.96 -1.90 19.50
N ASP A 138 -7.86 -2.23 20.42
CA ASP A 138 -7.60 -3.26 21.43
C ASP A 138 -7.22 -4.57 20.74
N ASN A 139 -6.16 -5.22 21.23
CA ASN A 139 -5.61 -6.48 20.70
C ASN A 139 -5.11 -6.45 19.24
N PHE A 140 -4.99 -5.28 18.61
CA PHE A 140 -4.42 -5.17 17.27
C PHE A 140 -3.07 -4.42 17.29
N ASN A 141 -1.99 -5.14 17.00
CA ASN A 141 -0.66 -4.56 16.92
C ASN A 141 -0.35 -4.11 15.49
N SER A 142 -0.57 -2.84 15.19
CA SER A 142 -0.30 -2.26 13.86
C SER A 142 1.18 -2.42 13.48
N LYS A 143 1.41 -3.02 12.32
CA LYS A 143 2.77 -3.14 11.76
C LYS A 143 3.29 -1.77 11.36
N LEU A 144 2.42 -0.94 10.77
CA LEU A 144 2.83 0.36 10.27
C LEU A 144 3.17 1.32 11.41
N ARG A 145 2.39 1.34 12.49
CA ARG A 145 2.69 2.17 13.67
C ARG A 145 4.06 1.83 14.27
N GLN A 146 4.41 0.55 14.36
CA GLN A 146 5.74 0.12 14.81
C GLN A 146 6.85 0.59 13.87
N LEU A 147 6.64 0.54 12.55
CA LEU A 147 7.59 1.06 11.56
C LEU A 147 7.75 2.59 11.65
N TYR A 148 6.72 3.31 12.10
CA TYR A 148 6.79 4.72 12.47
C TYR A 148 7.26 4.95 13.92
N SER A 149 7.96 3.98 14.52
CA SER A 149 8.53 4.07 15.87
C SER A 149 7.49 4.28 16.99
N ASN A 150 6.30 3.69 16.85
CA ASN A 150 5.21 3.77 17.81
C ASN A 150 4.73 5.20 18.12
N GLN A 151 4.86 6.11 17.16
CA GLN A 151 4.29 7.46 17.27
C GLN A 151 2.77 7.41 17.35
N ASP A 152 2.18 8.39 18.04
CA ASP A 152 0.71 8.54 18.12
C ASP A 152 0.11 9.23 16.90
N SER A 153 0.94 9.97 16.16
CA SER A 153 0.54 10.61 14.92
C SER A 153 1.72 10.81 14.00
N ILE A 154 1.44 10.91 12.70
CA ILE A 154 2.42 11.20 11.65
C ILE A 154 1.92 12.35 10.81
N GLU A 155 2.81 12.94 10.01
CA GLU A 155 2.42 13.92 9.02
C GLU A 155 2.88 13.47 7.63
N GLU A 156 1.94 13.32 6.71
CA GLU A 156 2.17 12.83 5.37
C GLU A 156 1.48 13.72 4.33
N ARG A 157 1.78 13.53 3.05
CA ARG A 157 1.23 14.37 1.98
C ARG A 157 0.05 13.70 1.29
N HIS A 158 -1.05 14.42 1.17
CA HIS A 158 -2.26 13.97 0.49
C HIS A 158 -2.47 14.72 -0.82
N ARG A 159 -3.12 14.04 -1.78
CA ARG A 159 -3.60 14.59 -3.04
C ARG A 159 -4.76 13.75 -3.55
N HIS A 160 -5.92 13.90 -2.93
CA HIS A 160 -7.12 13.14 -3.28
C HIS A 160 -8.39 13.92 -2.87
N ARG A 161 -9.55 13.32 -3.11
CA ARG A 161 -10.86 13.95 -2.91
C ARG A 161 -11.89 13.00 -2.33
N TYR A 162 -11.79 11.71 -2.70
CA TYR A 162 -12.69 10.66 -2.28
C TYR A 162 -12.19 9.99 -1.00
N GLU A 163 -13.10 9.71 -0.08
CA GLU A 163 -12.81 9.10 1.22
C GLU A 163 -13.65 7.83 1.40
N VAL A 164 -13.22 6.94 2.29
CA VAL A 164 -14.04 5.79 2.70
C VAL A 164 -15.31 6.29 3.37
N ASN A 165 -16.45 5.74 2.98
CA ASN A 165 -17.73 6.04 3.63
C ASN A 165 -17.76 5.39 5.02
N LYS A 166 -17.78 6.25 6.05
CA LYS A 166 -17.78 5.87 7.48
C LYS A 166 -18.94 4.94 7.87
N GLU A 167 -20.05 4.97 7.15
CA GLU A 167 -21.18 4.04 7.37
C GLU A 167 -20.80 2.56 7.19
N TYR A 168 -19.73 2.26 6.45
CA TYR A 168 -19.28 0.89 6.20
C TYR A 168 -18.10 0.47 7.08
N THR A 169 -17.46 1.40 7.80
CA THR A 169 -16.18 1.12 8.46
C THR A 169 -16.29 0.09 9.57
N GLU A 170 -17.36 0.12 10.36
CA GLU A 170 -17.59 -0.87 11.43
C GLU A 170 -17.62 -2.30 10.87
N ARG A 171 -18.42 -2.53 9.83
CA ARG A 171 -18.52 -3.83 9.15
C ARG A 171 -17.19 -4.30 8.54
N LEU A 172 -16.41 -3.37 7.99
CA LEU A 172 -15.09 -3.66 7.43
C LEU A 172 -14.11 -4.08 8.53
N GLU A 173 -14.10 -3.36 9.66
CA GLU A 173 -13.23 -3.64 10.80
C GLU A 173 -13.59 -4.97 11.48
N GLU A 174 -14.88 -5.25 11.67
CA GLU A 174 -15.38 -6.53 12.20
C GLU A 174 -14.94 -7.72 11.34
N ALA A 175 -14.91 -7.54 10.02
CA ALA A 175 -14.44 -8.55 9.07
C ALA A 175 -12.91 -8.64 8.94
N GLY A 176 -12.15 -7.82 9.66
CA GLY A 176 -10.69 -7.88 9.76
C GLY A 176 -9.93 -6.82 8.97
N LEU A 177 -10.60 -5.96 8.20
CA LEU A 177 -9.97 -4.82 7.53
C LEU A 177 -9.94 -3.62 8.49
N LYS A 178 -8.88 -3.52 9.29
CA LYS A 178 -8.78 -2.54 10.38
C LYS A 178 -8.34 -1.18 9.87
N PHE A 179 -9.05 -0.11 10.27
CA PHE A 179 -8.55 1.25 10.08
C PHE A 179 -7.71 1.65 11.29
N ILE A 180 -6.43 1.90 11.05
CA ILE A 180 -5.44 2.16 12.11
C ILE A 180 -4.90 3.58 12.08
N GLY A 181 -5.30 4.38 11.10
CA GLY A 181 -4.99 5.81 11.03
C GLY A 181 -6.19 6.60 10.53
N VAL A 182 -6.45 7.72 11.18
CA VAL A 182 -7.54 8.65 10.85
C VAL A 182 -7.06 10.09 10.81
N ASP A 183 -7.81 10.97 10.17
CA ASP A 183 -7.54 12.40 10.26
C ASP A 183 -7.82 12.96 11.66
N GLU A 184 -7.47 14.22 11.90
CA GLU A 184 -7.63 14.88 13.20
C GLU A 184 -9.10 14.96 13.67
N SER A 185 -10.06 14.91 12.74
CA SER A 185 -11.47 14.90 13.06
C SER A 185 -12.03 13.49 13.36
N GLY A 186 -11.30 12.44 12.97
CA GLY A 186 -11.79 11.06 13.02
C GLY A 186 -12.86 10.75 11.97
N GLU A 187 -13.05 11.62 10.97
CA GLU A 187 -14.03 11.42 9.90
C GLU A 187 -13.44 10.68 8.71
N ARG A 188 -12.14 10.86 8.45
CA ARG A 188 -11.46 10.26 7.29
C ARG A 188 -10.58 9.11 7.74
N MET A 189 -10.75 7.96 7.09
CA MET A 189 -9.91 6.78 7.30
C MET A 189 -8.69 6.86 6.37
N GLU A 190 -7.49 7.00 6.95
CA GLU A 190 -6.28 7.32 6.19
C GLU A 190 -5.30 6.14 6.09
N ILE A 191 -5.39 5.15 6.98
CA ILE A 191 -4.53 3.96 6.97
C ILE A 191 -5.36 2.73 7.30
N LEU A 192 -5.23 1.69 6.48
CA LEU A 192 -5.79 0.37 6.77
C LEU A 192 -4.72 -0.72 6.83
N GLU A 193 -5.00 -1.74 7.64
CA GLU A 193 -4.26 -3.00 7.74
C GLU A 193 -5.23 -4.17 7.73
N LEU A 194 -4.92 -5.23 6.97
CA LEU A 194 -5.68 -6.47 7.06
C LEU A 194 -5.11 -7.38 8.17
N GLU A 195 -6.01 -7.85 9.02
CA GLU A 195 -5.74 -8.88 10.04
C GLU A 195 -5.27 -10.21 9.40
N ASP A 196 -4.41 -10.95 10.10
CA ASP A 196 -3.86 -12.25 9.64
C ASP A 196 -3.14 -12.29 8.29
N HIS A 197 -2.76 -11.12 7.76
CA HIS A 197 -1.97 -10.97 6.54
C HIS A 197 -0.53 -10.49 6.84
N PRO A 198 0.51 -11.06 6.18
CA PRO A 198 1.91 -10.71 6.43
C PRO A 198 2.18 -9.20 6.25
N TYR A 199 1.65 -8.62 5.17
CA TYR A 199 1.66 -7.18 4.94
C TYR A 199 0.59 -6.80 3.91
N TYR A 200 -0.58 -6.36 4.35
CA TYR A 200 -1.60 -5.78 3.47
C TYR A 200 -1.92 -4.43 4.09
N VAL A 201 -1.18 -3.44 3.65
CA VAL A 201 -1.24 -2.07 4.16
C VAL A 201 -1.73 -1.21 3.02
N ALA A 202 -2.64 -0.28 3.30
CA ALA A 202 -2.90 0.79 2.36
C ALA A 202 -3.02 2.13 3.07
N THR A 203 -2.55 3.18 2.40
CA THR A 203 -2.50 4.54 2.91
C THR A 203 -3.18 5.48 1.93
N GLN A 204 -3.95 6.43 2.44
CA GLN A 204 -4.58 7.47 1.62
C GLN A 204 -3.57 8.56 1.22
N TYR A 205 -2.56 8.80 2.05
CA TYR A 205 -1.44 9.67 1.71
C TYR A 205 -0.47 9.01 0.72
N HIS A 206 0.43 9.82 0.19
CA HIS A 206 1.51 9.46 -0.74
C HIS A 206 2.84 9.32 0.01
N PRO A 207 3.18 8.12 0.52
CA PRO A 207 4.41 7.88 1.29
C PRO A 207 5.71 8.14 0.51
N GLU A 208 5.63 8.19 -0.82
CA GLU A 208 6.75 8.44 -1.71
C GLU A 208 7.32 9.85 -1.57
N TYR A 209 6.48 10.86 -1.27
CA TYR A 209 6.90 12.26 -1.30
C TYR A 209 7.79 12.68 -0.12
N LEU A 210 7.72 11.99 1.01
CA LEU A 210 8.56 12.27 2.18
C LEU A 210 9.74 11.32 2.32
N SER A 211 9.87 10.34 1.41
CA SER A 211 10.97 9.37 1.40
C SER A 211 12.31 10.05 1.12
N ARG A 212 13.36 9.66 1.85
CA ARG A 212 14.73 10.16 1.64
C ARG A 212 15.72 8.99 1.58
N PRO A 213 16.87 9.12 0.89
CA PRO A 213 17.86 8.04 0.79
C PRO A 213 18.29 7.47 2.15
N LEU A 214 18.53 8.34 3.14
CA LEU A 214 18.97 7.96 4.50
C LEU A 214 17.82 7.68 5.47
N LYS A 215 16.57 7.93 5.05
CA LYS A 215 15.38 7.68 5.87
C LYS A 215 14.27 7.19 4.93
N PRO A 216 14.29 5.89 4.58
CA PRO A 216 13.30 5.36 3.67
C PRO A 216 11.90 5.47 4.27
N SER A 217 10.92 5.72 3.41
CA SER A 217 9.53 5.79 3.82
C SER A 217 9.07 4.46 4.47
N PRO A 218 8.51 4.49 5.71
CA PRO A 218 8.17 3.29 6.46
C PRO A 218 7.22 2.31 5.74
N PRO A 219 6.16 2.74 5.03
CA PRO A 219 5.31 1.82 4.26
C PRO A 219 6.05 1.04 3.18
N PHE A 220 7.03 1.66 2.52
CA PHE A 220 7.86 0.95 1.53
C PHE A 220 8.86 0.01 2.18
N LEU A 221 9.48 0.40 3.30
CA LEU A 221 10.37 -0.49 4.05
C LEU A 221 9.63 -1.74 4.54
N GLY A 222 8.43 -1.57 5.09
CA GLY A 222 7.57 -2.65 5.52
C GLY A 222 7.25 -3.65 4.39
N LEU A 223 6.90 -3.14 3.21
CA LEU A 223 6.63 -3.96 2.04
C LEU A 223 7.85 -4.79 1.63
N ILE A 224 9.01 -4.16 1.52
CA ILE A 224 10.27 -4.84 1.14
C ILE A 224 10.58 -5.95 2.14
N LEU A 225 10.58 -5.64 3.44
CA LEU A 225 10.87 -6.61 4.49
C LEU A 225 9.86 -7.76 4.52
N ALA A 226 8.58 -7.49 4.25
CA ALA A 226 7.56 -8.52 4.17
C ALA A 226 7.76 -9.44 2.96
N SER A 227 8.13 -8.86 1.80
CA SER A 227 8.37 -9.59 0.56
C SER A 227 9.52 -10.60 0.67
N VAL A 228 10.50 -10.32 1.53
CA VAL A 228 11.64 -11.21 1.82
C VAL A 228 11.48 -12.00 3.13
N GLY A 229 10.31 -11.96 3.78
CA GLY A 229 10.04 -12.72 5.01
C GLY A 229 10.79 -12.24 6.26
N ARG A 230 11.30 -11.00 6.29
CA ARG A 230 12.10 -10.42 7.39
C ARG A 230 11.34 -9.44 8.28
N LEU A 231 10.13 -9.03 7.90
CA LEU A 231 9.36 -8.01 8.63
C LEU A 231 9.14 -8.37 10.10
N GLN A 232 8.66 -9.57 10.40
CA GLN A 232 8.33 -9.95 11.78
C GLN A 232 9.56 -9.91 12.70
N THR A 233 10.69 -10.43 12.21
CA THR A 233 11.98 -10.40 12.93
C THR A 233 12.49 -8.97 13.13
N TYR A 234 12.30 -8.10 12.15
CA TYR A 234 12.67 -6.69 12.23
C TYR A 234 11.84 -5.96 13.30
N LEU A 235 10.51 -6.17 13.31
CA LEU A 235 9.60 -5.60 14.30
C LEU A 235 9.91 -6.11 15.71
N SER A 236 10.14 -7.42 15.89
CA SER A 236 10.44 -8.01 17.21
C SER A 236 11.74 -7.50 17.83
N ARG A 237 12.65 -6.93 17.02
CA ARG A 237 13.90 -6.31 17.46
C ARG A 237 13.79 -4.80 17.72
N GLY A 238 12.58 -4.25 17.70
CA GLY A 238 12.35 -2.82 17.87
C GLY A 238 12.78 -2.00 16.67
N CYS A 239 12.55 -2.51 15.46
CA CYS A 239 12.89 -1.88 14.18
C CYS A 239 14.39 -1.60 14.04
N ARG A 240 15.22 -2.61 14.32
CA ARG A 240 16.68 -2.58 14.16
C ARG A 240 17.17 -3.80 13.39
N TYR A 241 18.14 -3.58 12.51
CA TYR A 241 18.86 -4.66 11.84
C TYR A 241 19.74 -5.43 12.83
N SER A 242 20.04 -6.69 12.52
CA SER A 242 21.04 -7.46 13.30
C SER A 242 22.40 -6.75 13.24
N PRO A 243 23.26 -6.86 14.27
CA PRO A 243 24.65 -6.40 14.18
C PRO A 243 25.47 -6.99 13.01
N ARG A 244 25.03 -8.12 12.42
CA ARG A 244 25.60 -8.73 11.19
C ARG A 244 24.92 -8.28 9.89
N GLU A 245 23.98 -7.36 10.00
CA GLU A 245 23.19 -6.76 8.90
C GLU A 245 23.41 -5.25 8.83
N SER A 246 24.05 -4.64 9.84
CA SER A 246 24.32 -3.21 9.97
C SER A 246 25.70 -2.79 9.47
N ASP A 247 26.37 -3.57 8.61
CA ASP A 247 27.74 -3.31 8.12
C ASP A 247 27.80 -2.14 7.10
N TYR A 248 27.13 -1.03 7.43
CA TYR A 248 27.34 0.30 6.89
C TYR A 248 27.93 1.26 7.95
N ASP A 249 28.43 0.74 9.07
CA ASP A 249 29.35 1.51 9.90
C ASP A 249 30.77 1.33 9.36
N SER A 250 31.34 2.44 8.91
CA SER A 250 32.71 2.57 8.44
C SER A 250 33.71 2.16 9.52
N ASP A 251 34.82 1.60 9.05
CA ASP A 251 36.03 1.25 9.80
C ASP A 251 36.00 -0.14 10.44
N TYR A 252 36.31 -1.18 9.65
CA TYR A 252 37.30 -2.23 9.95
C TYR A 252 37.27 -3.26 8.79
N ILE A 253 38.33 -3.29 7.99
CA ILE A 253 38.51 -4.30 6.92
C ILE A 253 38.99 -5.59 7.59
N ASP A 254 38.14 -6.61 7.63
CA ASP A 254 38.54 -7.99 7.91
C ASP A 254 38.39 -8.82 6.63
N SER A 255 39.45 -9.52 6.25
CA SER A 255 39.67 -10.12 4.92
C SER A 255 38.84 -11.36 4.61
N ASP A 256 37.96 -11.79 5.53
CA ASP A 256 37.12 -12.98 5.35
C ASP A 256 35.70 -12.67 4.80
N MET A 257 35.39 -11.39 4.52
CA MET A 257 34.06 -10.90 4.11
C MET A 257 33.72 -11.01 2.61
N GLU A 258 34.65 -11.36 1.72
CA GLU A 258 34.35 -11.38 0.27
C GLU A 258 33.40 -12.51 -0.16
N SER A 259 33.34 -13.62 0.60
CA SER A 259 32.56 -14.80 0.19
C SER A 259 31.05 -14.71 0.47
N ASN A 260 30.65 -14.05 1.57
CA ASN A 260 29.23 -13.93 1.97
C ASN A 260 28.53 -12.69 1.39
N THR A 261 29.29 -11.62 1.12
CA THR A 261 28.76 -10.38 0.52
C THR A 261 28.35 -10.60 -0.94
N SER A 262 29.12 -11.45 -1.65
CA SER A 262 28.85 -11.83 -3.03
C SER A 262 27.56 -12.65 -3.17
N GLN A 263 27.19 -13.47 -2.18
CA GLN A 263 25.90 -14.19 -2.17
C GLN A 263 24.70 -13.27 -1.85
N ARG A 264 24.83 -12.30 -0.93
CA ARG A 264 23.70 -11.42 -0.55
C ARG A 264 23.29 -10.44 -1.65
N LEU A 265 24.25 -9.92 -2.41
CA LEU A 265 24.02 -9.09 -3.60
C LEU A 265 23.34 -9.84 -4.77
N THR A 266 23.08 -11.15 -4.66
CA THR A 266 22.45 -11.96 -5.72
C THR A 266 20.96 -12.22 -5.53
N SER A 267 20.39 -11.91 -4.36
CA SER A 267 18.95 -12.08 -4.13
C SER A 267 18.16 -10.93 -4.80
N LYS A 268 17.43 -11.28 -5.87
CA LYS A 268 16.58 -10.34 -6.61
C LYS A 268 15.21 -10.30 -5.96
N LEU A 269 14.75 -9.10 -5.60
CA LEU A 269 13.39 -8.86 -5.14
C LEU A 269 12.58 -8.27 -6.29
N GLU A 270 11.50 -8.92 -6.69
CA GLU A 270 10.60 -8.40 -7.73
C GLU A 270 9.39 -7.70 -7.10
N LEU A 271 9.35 -6.35 -7.17
CA LEU A 271 8.15 -5.59 -6.83
C LEU A 271 7.38 -5.21 -8.09
N PHE A 272 6.06 -5.28 -7.99
CA PHE A 272 5.16 -4.79 -9.02
C PHE A 272 4.67 -3.37 -8.70
N ILE A 273 4.58 -2.52 -9.73
CA ILE A 273 3.95 -1.19 -9.68
C ILE A 273 3.06 -1.03 -10.93
N ASP A 274 1.83 -0.53 -10.77
CA ASP A 274 1.01 -0.17 -11.93
C ASP A 274 1.67 0.95 -12.76
N LYS A 275 1.81 0.72 -14.07
CA LYS A 275 2.70 1.47 -14.97
C LYS A 275 2.29 2.94 -15.17
N LYS A 276 0.99 3.25 -15.13
CA LYS A 276 0.48 4.52 -15.68
C LYS A 276 0.60 5.74 -14.76
N GLU A 277 0.99 5.56 -13.50
CA GLU A 277 1.18 6.69 -12.55
C GLU A 277 2.63 6.87 -12.09
N ALA A 278 3.53 5.90 -12.31
CA ALA A 278 4.96 6.11 -12.04
C ALA A 278 5.56 7.24 -12.91
N GLU A 279 4.98 7.49 -14.09
CA GLU A 279 5.40 8.52 -15.03
C GLU A 279 4.78 9.92 -14.77
N SER A 280 3.75 10.03 -13.92
CA SER A 280 3.14 11.33 -13.57
C SER A 280 3.74 11.97 -12.31
N THR A 281 4.67 11.27 -11.66
CA THR A 281 5.38 11.70 -10.44
C THR A 281 6.82 12.20 -10.68
N SER A 282 7.24 12.36 -11.93
CA SER A 282 8.54 12.97 -12.29
C SER A 282 8.42 14.46 -12.62
#